data_AF-A0A7V6UD41-F1
#
_entry.id   AF-A0A7V6UD41-F1
#
_cell.length_a   1.000
_cell.length_b   1.000
_cell.length_c   1.000
_cell.angle_alpha   90.00
_cell.angle_beta   90.00
_cell.angle_gamma   90.00
#
_symmetry.space_group_name_H-M   'P 1'
#
loop_
_entity.id
_entity.type
_entity.pdbx_description
1 polymer ?
#
loop_
_entity_poly.entity_id
_entity_poly.type
_entity_poly.pdbx_seq_one_letter_code
_entity_poly.pdbx_strand_id
1 'polypeptide(L)'
;MPFLEKKKGFSLVELLVALGLAMIIMTAASLVYFSGIKAWVRGENQVEVQQNLRIAMNTLSNEIQMADMIEIYKTEKKLVLSYNDGSTRSYYYDPESKEIRLGESNSTVAMYISDFDIKYSDNLISISLTTEERPGIKSKTYEFGINARGKEINVK
;
A
#
# COMPACT_ATOMS: atom_id res chain seq x y z
N MET A 1 36.51 17.62 67.49
CA MET A 1 35.29 18.43 67.27
C MET A 1 34.98 18.42 65.79
N PRO A 2 33.83 17.88 65.33
CA PRO A 2 33.52 17.87 63.90
C PRO A 2 32.96 19.23 63.48
N PHE A 3 33.44 19.77 62.37
CA PHE A 3 32.86 20.95 61.73
C PHE A 3 31.51 20.56 61.14
N LEU A 4 30.43 21.21 61.59
CA LEU A 4 29.11 21.06 60.99
C LEU A 4 29.14 21.69 59.60
N GLU A 5 29.11 20.88 58.54
CA GLU A 5 28.92 21.36 57.17
C GLU A 5 27.53 22.00 57.02
N LYS A 6 27.51 23.30 56.70
CA LYS A 6 26.27 24.00 56.30
C LYS A 6 25.82 23.48 54.93
N LYS A 7 24.72 22.72 54.89
CA LYS A 7 24.04 22.38 53.63
C LYS A 7 23.40 23.65 53.05
N LYS A 8 23.93 24.14 51.93
CA LYS A 8 23.34 25.25 51.17
C LYS A 8 22.06 24.75 50.49
N GLY A 9 20.95 25.46 50.70
CA GLY A 9 19.69 25.22 49.98
C GLY A 9 19.72 25.87 48.58
N PHE A 10 18.82 25.42 47.71
CA PHE A 10 18.66 26.00 46.36
C PHE A 10 18.02 27.39 46.41
N SER A 11 18.51 28.28 45.54
CA SER A 11 17.85 29.57 45.30
C SER A 11 16.56 29.38 44.50
N LEU A 12 15.55 30.23 44.75
CA LEU A 12 14.32 30.26 43.94
C LEU A 12 14.61 30.51 42.46
N VAL A 13 15.65 31.29 42.15
CA VAL A 13 16.06 31.57 40.76
C VAL A 13 16.62 30.31 40.10
N GLU A 14 17.42 29.50 40.81
CA GLU A 14 17.94 28.24 40.28
C GLU A 14 16.82 27.26 39.96
N LEU A 15 15.79 27.19 40.81
CA LEU A 15 14.63 26.35 40.57
C LEU A 15 13.86 26.79 39.31
N LEU A 16 13.64 28.09 39.14
CA LEU A 16 12.94 28.63 37.97
C LEU A 16 13.72 28.38 36.67
N VAL A 17 15.04 28.57 36.69
CA VAL A 17 15.90 28.29 35.54
C VAL A 17 15.90 26.79 35.21
N ALA A 18 16.01 25.93 36.22
CA ALA A 18 15.97 24.48 36.03
C ALA A 18 14.63 24.00 35.43
N LEU A 19 13.50 24.54 35.91
CA LEU A 19 12.18 24.25 35.36
C LEU A 19 12.04 24.74 33.92
N GLY A 20 12.53 25.95 33.62
CA GLY A 20 12.55 26.49 32.26
C GLY A 20 13.29 25.58 31.28
N LEU A 21 14.49 25.14 31.67
CA LEU A 21 15.30 24.21 30.86
C LEU A 21 14.61 22.84 30.71
N ALA A 22 14.02 22.31 31.77
CA ALA A 22 13.28 21.05 31.73
C ALA A 22 12.09 21.11 30.76
N MET A 23 11.34 22.22 30.74
CA MET A 23 10.23 22.42 29.80
C MET A 23 10.68 22.46 28.34
N ILE A 24 11.81 23.11 28.05
CA ILE A 24 12.38 23.15 26.69
C ILE A 24 12.75 21.73 26.25
N ILE A 25 13.44 20.97 27.11
CA ILE A 25 13.85 19.60 26.82
C ILE A 25 12.62 18.71 26.60
N MET A 26 11.62 18.80 27.48
CA MET A 26 10.37 18.03 27.35
C MET A 26 9.61 18.36 26.08
N THR A 27 9.57 19.63 25.67
CA THR A 27 8.92 20.05 24.43
C THR A 27 9.64 19.48 23.21
N ALA A 28 10.97 19.59 23.18
CA ALA A 28 11.79 19.03 22.10
C ALA A 28 11.61 17.51 21.99
N ALA A 29 11.67 16.79 23.12
CA ALA A 29 11.45 15.35 23.17
C ALA A 29 10.04 14.97 22.68
N SER A 30 9.02 15.72 23.08
CA SER A 30 7.63 15.50 22.66
C SER A 30 7.46 15.67 21.15
N LEU A 31 8.06 16.71 20.55
CA LEU A 31 8.01 16.94 19.10
C LEU A 31 8.63 15.78 18.33
N VAL A 32 9.80 15.30 18.76
CA VAL A 32 10.46 14.14 18.17
C VAL A 32 9.56 12.90 18.29
N TYR A 33 9.01 12.64 19.47
CA TYR A 33 8.12 11.51 19.71
C TYR A 33 6.88 11.52 18.79
N PHE A 34 6.15 12.64 18.73
CA PHE A 34 4.98 12.75 17.85
C PHE A 34 5.34 12.66 16.37
N SER A 35 6.49 13.21 15.97
CA SER A 35 6.97 13.08 14.59
C SER A 35 7.31 11.62 14.24
N GLY A 36 7.89 10.88 15.20
CA GLY A 36 8.21 9.47 15.05
C GLY A 36 6.96 8.61 14.87
N ILE A 37 5.93 8.81 15.68
CA ILE A 37 4.65 8.09 15.53
C ILE A 37 4.05 8.34 14.15
N LYS A 38 3.99 9.61 13.70
CA LYS A 38 3.43 9.95 12.38
C LYS A 38 4.24 9.31 11.25
N ALA A 39 5.57 9.31 11.36
CA ALA A 39 6.45 8.69 10.38
C ALA A 39 6.27 7.18 10.34
N TRP A 40 6.11 6.53 11.50
CA TRP A 40 5.89 5.10 11.60
C TRP A 40 4.57 4.68 10.95
N VAL A 41 3.44 5.29 11.34
CA VAL A 41 2.12 4.99 10.76
C VAL A 41 2.11 5.21 9.24
N ARG A 42 2.74 6.29 8.78
CA ARG A 42 2.89 6.56 7.34
C ARG A 42 3.71 5.46 6.65
N GLY A 43 4.80 5.02 7.28
CA GLY A 43 5.64 3.95 6.77
C GLY A 43 4.90 2.63 6.67
N GLU A 44 4.13 2.24 7.69
CA GLU A 44 3.31 1.03 7.68
C GLU A 44 2.27 1.05 6.57
N ASN A 45 1.49 2.12 6.49
CA ASN A 45 0.50 2.27 5.42
C ASN A 45 1.16 2.19 4.03
N GLN A 46 2.39 2.72 3.90
CA GLN A 46 3.09 2.76 2.61
C GLN A 46 3.57 1.36 2.21
N VAL A 47 4.13 0.61 3.16
CA VAL A 47 4.53 -0.78 2.95
C VAL A 47 3.31 -1.63 2.60
N GLU A 48 2.20 -1.48 3.33
CA GLU A 48 0.99 -2.27 3.13
C GLU A 48 0.37 -2.07 1.74
N VAL A 49 0.21 -0.82 1.30
CA VAL A 49 -0.32 -0.49 -0.03
C VAL A 49 0.63 -1.00 -1.14
N GLN A 50 1.93 -0.80 -0.99
CA GLN A 50 2.90 -1.27 -1.99
C GLN A 50 2.99 -2.80 -2.06
N GLN A 51 2.87 -3.48 -0.94
CA GLN A 51 2.86 -4.95 -0.90
C GLN A 51 1.62 -5.50 -1.58
N ASN A 52 0.44 -4.97 -1.29
CA ASN A 52 -0.81 -5.39 -1.95
C ASN A 52 -0.76 -5.13 -3.45
N LEU A 53 -0.28 -3.97 -3.88
CA LEU A 53 -0.04 -3.67 -5.29
C LEU A 53 0.91 -4.71 -5.92
N ARG A 54 2.02 -5.03 -5.27
CA ARG A 54 2.97 -6.03 -5.77
C ARG A 54 2.32 -7.41 -5.89
N ILE A 55 1.50 -7.79 -4.91
CA ILE A 55 0.72 -9.04 -4.95
C ILE A 55 -0.22 -9.03 -6.16
N ALA A 56 -0.97 -7.95 -6.38
CA ALA A 56 -1.83 -7.79 -7.55
C ALA A 56 -1.06 -7.94 -8.86
N MET A 57 0.02 -7.16 -9.03
CA MET A 57 0.84 -7.16 -10.24
C MET A 57 1.44 -8.54 -10.53
N ASN A 58 2.04 -9.17 -9.51
CA ASN A 58 2.66 -10.48 -9.67
C ASN A 58 1.63 -11.57 -9.97
N THR A 59 0.51 -11.55 -9.25
CA THR A 59 -0.57 -12.54 -9.45
C THR A 59 -1.14 -12.39 -10.86
N LEU A 60 -1.62 -11.20 -11.23
CA LEU A 60 -2.20 -10.97 -12.55
C LEU A 60 -1.20 -11.24 -13.68
N SER A 61 0.06 -10.82 -13.53
CA SER A 61 1.10 -11.10 -14.52
C SER A 61 1.34 -12.59 -14.69
N ASN A 62 1.47 -13.33 -13.59
CA ASN A 62 1.69 -14.78 -13.65
C ASN A 62 0.49 -15.51 -14.26
N GLU A 63 -0.72 -15.16 -13.85
CA GLU A 63 -1.94 -15.78 -14.33
C GLU A 63 -2.15 -15.52 -15.82
N ILE A 64 -1.91 -14.29 -16.28
CA ILE A 64 -1.96 -13.93 -17.71
C ILE A 64 -0.89 -14.67 -18.51
N GLN A 65 0.31 -14.83 -17.95
CA GLN A 65 1.39 -15.58 -18.61
C GLN A 65 1.07 -17.08 -18.73
N MET A 66 0.35 -17.66 -17.77
CA MET A 66 -0.04 -19.07 -17.78
C MET A 66 -1.30 -19.35 -18.59
N ALA A 67 -2.19 -18.37 -18.78
CA ALA A 67 -3.45 -18.55 -19.50
C ALA A 67 -3.26 -18.72 -21.02
N ASP A 68 -4.03 -19.61 -21.62
CA ASP A 68 -4.03 -19.82 -23.08
C ASP A 68 -5.02 -18.89 -23.78
N MET A 69 -6.17 -18.66 -23.14
CA MET A 69 -7.21 -17.76 -23.60
C MET A 69 -7.53 -16.71 -22.53
N ILE A 70 -7.71 -15.47 -22.98
CA ILE A 70 -7.92 -14.31 -22.13
C ILE A 70 -9.14 -13.55 -22.65
N GLU A 71 -10.18 -13.46 -21.82
CA GLU A 71 -11.32 -12.57 -22.07
C GLU A 71 -11.23 -11.33 -21.18
N ILE A 72 -11.23 -10.16 -21.80
CA ILE A 72 -11.15 -8.86 -21.13
C ILE A 72 -12.54 -8.22 -21.22
N TYR A 73 -13.16 -7.94 -20.09
CA TYR A 73 -14.43 -7.23 -19.96
C TYR A 73 -14.15 -5.82 -19.45
N LYS A 74 -14.03 -4.85 -20.36
CA LYS A 74 -13.56 -3.49 -20.03
C LYS A 74 -14.50 -2.76 -19.09
N THR A 75 -15.81 -2.84 -19.37
CA THR A 75 -16.85 -2.15 -18.58
C THR A 75 -16.94 -2.68 -17.16
N GLU A 76 -16.80 -4.00 -17.00
CA GLU A 76 -16.87 -4.68 -15.71
C GLU A 76 -15.53 -4.70 -14.96
N LYS A 77 -14.46 -4.18 -15.58
CA LYS A 77 -13.07 -4.27 -15.07
C LYS A 77 -12.74 -5.69 -14.63
N LYS A 78 -13.06 -6.64 -15.51
CA LYS A 78 -12.96 -8.08 -15.26
C LYS A 78 -12.11 -8.75 -16.32
N LEU A 79 -11.35 -9.73 -15.87
CA LEU A 79 -10.47 -10.58 -16.66
C LEU A 79 -10.89 -12.02 -16.42
N VAL A 80 -11.10 -12.80 -17.47
CA VAL A 80 -11.34 -14.24 -17.38
C VAL A 80 -10.21 -14.95 -18.12
N LEU A 81 -9.58 -15.89 -17.45
CA LEU A 81 -8.40 -16.61 -17.89
C LEU A 81 -8.72 -18.09 -17.96
N SER A 82 -8.53 -18.68 -19.14
CA SER A 82 -8.71 -20.11 -19.36
C SER A 82 -7.37 -20.77 -19.65
N TYR A 83 -7.15 -21.94 -19.06
CA TYR A 83 -5.89 -22.67 -19.12
C TYR A 83 -6.08 -24.00 -19.88
N ASN A 84 -4.97 -24.58 -20.35
CA ASN A 84 -4.95 -25.83 -21.12
C ASN A 84 -5.54 -27.04 -20.35
N ASP A 85 -5.53 -27.01 -19.02
CA ASP A 85 -6.16 -28.05 -18.20
C ASP A 85 -7.70 -27.96 -18.16
N GLY A 86 -8.28 -26.96 -18.84
CA GLY A 86 -9.71 -26.68 -18.87
C GLY A 86 -10.20 -25.89 -17.67
N SER A 87 -9.33 -25.52 -16.72
CA SER A 87 -9.69 -24.63 -15.62
C SER A 87 -9.88 -23.19 -16.10
N THR A 88 -10.64 -22.42 -15.32
CA THR A 88 -10.87 -21.00 -15.58
C THR A 88 -10.75 -20.23 -14.27
N ARG A 89 -10.12 -19.06 -14.33
CA ARG A 89 -10.06 -18.10 -13.21
C ARG A 89 -10.52 -16.73 -13.68
N SER A 90 -11.29 -16.07 -12.84
CA SER A 90 -11.80 -14.74 -13.11
C SER A 90 -11.31 -13.77 -12.06
N TYR A 91 -10.80 -12.62 -12.51
CA TYR A 91 -10.36 -11.55 -11.64
C TYR A 91 -11.18 -10.32 -11.95
N TYR A 92 -11.75 -9.68 -10.93
CA TYR A 92 -12.55 -8.47 -11.12
C TYR A 92 -12.24 -7.44 -10.06
N TYR A 93 -12.48 -6.18 -10.42
CA TYR A 93 -12.36 -5.06 -9.51
C TYR A 93 -13.68 -4.82 -8.78
N ASP A 94 -13.61 -4.74 -7.45
CA ASP A 94 -14.72 -4.32 -6.62
C ASP A 94 -14.49 -2.88 -6.14
N PRO A 95 -15.26 -1.90 -6.64
CA PRO A 95 -15.10 -0.49 -6.29
C PRO A 95 -15.52 -0.17 -4.86
N GLU A 96 -16.43 -0.95 -4.26
CA GLU A 96 -16.92 -0.71 -2.89
C GLU A 96 -15.84 -1.06 -1.86
N SER A 97 -15.21 -2.23 -2.04
CA SER A 97 -14.14 -2.69 -1.15
C SER A 97 -12.75 -2.17 -1.56
N LYS A 98 -12.60 -1.63 -2.78
CA LYS A 98 -11.32 -1.20 -3.37
C LYS A 98 -10.32 -2.36 -3.45
N GLU A 99 -10.82 -3.49 -3.92
CA GLU A 99 -10.08 -4.74 -3.98
C GLU A 99 -10.10 -5.36 -5.38
N ILE A 100 -9.06 -6.14 -5.67
CA ILE A 100 -9.11 -7.12 -6.76
C ILE A 100 -9.48 -8.44 -6.13
N ARG A 101 -10.50 -9.12 -6.69
CA ARG A 101 -11.05 -10.35 -6.15
C ARG A 101 -11.03 -11.46 -7.19
N LEU A 102 -10.89 -12.69 -6.72
CA LEU A 102 -11.04 -13.90 -7.50
C LEU A 102 -12.54 -14.25 -7.58
N GLY A 103 -13.09 -14.40 -8.77
CA GLY A 103 -14.52 -14.58 -9.01
C GLY A 103 -15.07 -15.93 -8.57
N GLU A 104 -14.27 -16.99 -8.62
CA GLU A 104 -14.72 -18.35 -8.28
C GLU A 104 -14.98 -18.51 -6.78
N SER A 105 -14.09 -17.98 -5.96
CA SER A 105 -14.16 -18.07 -4.49
C SER A 105 -14.66 -16.79 -3.82
N ASN A 106 -14.80 -15.71 -4.59
CA ASN A 106 -14.99 -14.35 -4.07
C ASN A 106 -13.93 -13.97 -3.02
N SER A 107 -12.68 -14.44 -3.16
CA SER A 107 -11.60 -14.14 -2.22
C SER A 107 -10.78 -12.92 -2.66
N THR A 108 -10.35 -12.10 -1.71
CA THR A 108 -9.48 -10.94 -1.96
C THR A 108 -8.11 -11.38 -2.43
N VAL A 109 -7.67 -10.86 -3.58
CA VAL A 109 -6.32 -11.05 -4.15
C VAL A 109 -5.41 -9.91 -3.72
N ALA A 110 -5.92 -8.67 -3.76
CA ALA A 110 -5.19 -7.49 -3.33
C ALA A 110 -6.14 -6.40 -2.85
N MET A 111 -5.73 -5.72 -1.80
CA MET A 111 -6.44 -4.59 -1.20
C MET A 111 -5.85 -3.25 -1.64
N TYR A 112 -6.56 -2.16 -1.32
CA TYR A 112 -6.09 -0.78 -1.51
C TYR A 112 -5.84 -0.43 -2.99
N ILE A 113 -6.71 -0.93 -3.87
CA ILE A 113 -6.72 -0.62 -5.31
C ILE A 113 -7.92 0.29 -5.58
N SER A 114 -7.68 1.52 -6.03
CA SER A 114 -8.72 2.48 -6.39
C SER A 114 -9.14 2.40 -7.85
N ASP A 115 -8.31 1.78 -8.70
CA ASP A 115 -8.65 1.58 -10.10
C ASP A 115 -7.91 0.39 -10.69
N PHE A 116 -8.59 -0.31 -11.61
CA PHE A 116 -8.06 -1.41 -12.40
C PHE A 116 -8.52 -1.25 -13.84
N ASP A 117 -7.56 -1.02 -14.74
CA ASP A 117 -7.82 -0.86 -16.16
C ASP A 117 -6.97 -1.85 -16.96
N ILE A 118 -7.57 -2.41 -18.00
CA ILE A 118 -6.95 -3.42 -18.87
C ILE A 118 -7.08 -2.96 -20.31
N LYS A 119 -5.93 -2.77 -20.95
CA LYS A 119 -5.82 -2.42 -22.36
C LYS A 119 -5.15 -3.54 -23.11
N TYR A 120 -5.57 -3.73 -24.35
CA TYR A 120 -4.94 -4.65 -25.28
C TYR A 120 -4.69 -3.90 -26.58
N SER A 121 -3.41 -3.80 -26.97
CA SER A 121 -2.96 -3.20 -28.25
C SER A 121 -1.68 -3.87 -28.69
N ASP A 122 -1.49 -4.04 -30.00
CA ASP A 122 -0.23 -4.51 -30.60
C ASP A 122 0.34 -5.78 -29.95
N ASN A 123 -0.55 -6.73 -29.61
CA ASN A 123 -0.17 -7.99 -28.99
C ASN A 123 0.50 -7.82 -27.60
N LEU A 124 0.16 -6.73 -26.90
CA LEU A 124 0.54 -6.44 -25.52
C LEU A 124 -0.71 -6.19 -24.68
N ILE A 125 -0.85 -6.91 -23.58
CA ILE A 125 -1.85 -6.65 -22.53
C ILE A 125 -1.21 -5.70 -21.54
N SER A 126 -1.72 -4.47 -21.45
CA SER A 126 -1.30 -3.47 -20.48
C SER A 126 -2.32 -3.39 -19.35
N ILE A 127 -1.87 -3.65 -18.13
CA ILE A 127 -2.67 -3.50 -16.92
C ILE A 127 -2.22 -2.25 -16.19
N SER A 128 -3.18 -1.42 -15.81
CA SER A 128 -2.99 -0.24 -14.98
C SER A 128 -3.69 -0.44 -13.63
N LEU A 129 -2.92 -0.34 -12.55
CA LEU A 129 -3.42 -0.43 -11.18
C LEU A 129 -3.16 0.89 -10.47
N THR A 130 -4.22 1.51 -9.95
CA THR A 130 -4.11 2.72 -9.14
C THR A 130 -4.30 2.38 -7.68
N THR A 131 -3.35 2.79 -6.83
CA THR A 131 -3.44 2.55 -5.39
C THR A 131 -4.44 3.49 -4.73
N GLU A 132 -5.02 3.08 -3.61
CA GLU A 132 -5.85 3.95 -2.78
C GLU A 132 -5.02 5.06 -2.12
N GLU A 133 -5.62 6.24 -1.96
CA GLU A 133 -5.07 7.31 -1.12
C GLU A 133 -5.30 6.99 0.37
N ARG A 134 -4.23 7.02 1.18
CA ARG A 134 -4.30 6.75 2.63
C ARG A 134 -3.57 7.85 3.41
N PRO A 135 -3.81 8.01 4.72
CA PRO A 135 -3.16 9.06 5.51
C PRO A 135 -1.64 9.09 5.34
N GLY A 136 -1.12 10.19 4.77
CA GLY A 136 0.30 10.37 4.49
C GLY A 136 0.80 9.76 3.17
N ILE A 137 -0.06 9.14 2.35
CA ILE A 137 0.30 8.47 1.09
C ILE A 137 -0.64 8.90 -0.01
N LYS A 138 -0.07 9.46 -1.07
CA LYS A 138 -0.83 9.79 -2.28
C LYS A 138 -1.09 8.54 -3.11
N SER A 139 -2.25 8.52 -3.77
CA SER A 139 -2.54 7.56 -4.82
C SER A 139 -1.49 7.61 -5.93
N LYS A 140 -1.15 6.44 -6.48
CA LYS A 140 -0.23 6.28 -7.61
C LYS A 140 -0.73 5.19 -8.55
N THR A 141 -0.58 5.42 -9.85
CA THR A 141 -0.86 4.43 -10.89
C THR A 141 0.42 3.72 -11.30
N TYR A 142 0.33 2.39 -11.43
CA TYR A 142 1.40 1.51 -11.88
C TYR A 142 0.90 0.73 -13.08
N GLU A 143 1.71 0.72 -14.13
CA GLU A 143 1.39 0.05 -15.37
C GLU A 143 2.40 -1.05 -15.65
N PHE A 144 1.93 -2.20 -16.09
CA PHE A 144 2.77 -3.31 -16.55
C PHE A 144 2.16 -3.98 -17.78
N GLY A 145 3.03 -4.44 -18.67
CA GLY A 145 2.65 -5.05 -19.94
C GLY A 145 3.07 -6.52 -20.00
N ILE A 146 2.18 -7.40 -20.46
CA ILE A 146 2.50 -8.80 -20.77
C ILE A 146 2.28 -9.05 -22.26
N ASN A 147 3.24 -9.73 -22.88
CA ASN A 147 3.13 -10.11 -24.28
C ASN A 147 2.06 -11.19 -24.47
N ALA A 148 1.15 -10.95 -25.41
CA ALA A 148 0.03 -11.82 -25.76
C ALA A 148 0.37 -12.92 -26.79
N ARG A 149 1.63 -13.06 -27.21
CA ARG A 149 1.99 -13.94 -28.33
C ARG A 149 1.56 -15.38 -28.04
N GLY A 150 0.82 -15.96 -28.99
CA GLY A 150 0.33 -17.33 -28.90
C GLY A 150 -0.87 -17.52 -27.98
N LYS A 151 -1.47 -16.43 -27.46
CA LYS A 151 -2.67 -16.47 -26.64
C LYS A 151 -3.89 -16.01 -27.45
N GLU A 152 -5.03 -16.62 -27.21
CA GLU A 152 -6.30 -16.15 -27.77
C GLU A 152 -6.85 -15.03 -26.90
N ILE A 153 -7.13 -13.86 -27.49
CA ILE A 153 -7.59 -12.68 -26.75
C ILE A 153 -8.91 -12.19 -27.30
N ASN A 154 -9.90 -12.09 -26.42
CA ASN A 154 -11.19 -11.52 -26.73
C ASN A 154 -11.43 -10.29 -25.84
N VAL A 155 -11.78 -9.17 -26.45
CA VAL A 155 -12.03 -7.90 -25.75
C VAL A 155 -13.51 -7.55 -25.91
N LYS A 156 -14.22 -7.49 -24.79
CA LYS A 156 -15.66 -7.21 -24.68
C LYS A 156 -15.90 -5.90 -23.91
#